data_AF-A0A419UWR4-F1
#
_entry.id   AF-A0A419UWR4-F1
#
_cell.length_a   1.000
_cell.length_b   1.000
_cell.length_c   1.000
_cell.angle_alpha   90.00
_cell.angle_beta   90.00
_cell.angle_gamma   90.00
#
_symmetry.space_group_name_H-M   'P 1'
#
loop_
_entity.id
_entity.type
_entity.pdbx_description
1 polymer ?
#
loop_
_entity_poly.entity_id
_entity_poly.type
_entity_poly.pdbx_seq_one_letter_code
_entity_poly.pdbx_strand_id
1 'polypeptide(L)'
;MKKTLAAALVGMFVLSACGPDEENSETSGETNVEEQEEQEKTTANENREQEQDESKNQETDDENNSESQENHNSTSDENTSEENEGAGNTEKEQQEAETEDTSSGDNEVSEEDESTNENNQEGEIAKVEVSGIVFDYIEGHEDFDAEEVKLMVEDREEEENVYHAQVFTFGPEDAERQGTQTLRWYSIDKMSGEVKNETPGMEEENEENENETSETEITVSEIASMSPEERESHHRNLAVDEEHVMDRVFDQLLLPGVHENTRSYEGRVGPEESIRFEFPNAENSADRTIAEAHVEEDGYYSMNMSQYEFSKGEEIIVRISGGYPQEQVFELPVYGEEEEKEIIRVR
;
A
#
# COMPACT_ATOMS: atom_id res chain seq x y z
N MET A 1 9.56 52.76 -16.82
CA MET A 1 9.21 52.97 -18.25
C MET A 1 8.70 51.64 -18.78
N LYS A 2 7.43 51.61 -19.22
CA LYS A 2 6.76 50.45 -19.82
C LYS A 2 7.35 50.17 -21.20
N LYS A 3 7.65 48.91 -21.55
CA LYS A 3 7.52 48.40 -22.93
C LYS A 3 7.20 46.90 -22.94
N THR A 4 5.96 46.65 -23.31
CA THR A 4 5.32 45.45 -23.84
C THR A 4 5.89 45.05 -25.20
N LEU A 5 5.92 43.75 -25.50
CA LEU A 5 6.07 43.16 -26.85
C LEU A 5 5.47 41.75 -26.77
N ALA A 6 4.18 41.55 -27.08
CA ALA A 6 3.54 41.45 -28.41
C ALA A 6 3.85 40.11 -29.12
N ALA A 7 2.84 39.25 -29.11
CA ALA A 7 2.73 37.99 -29.84
C ALA A 7 2.68 38.20 -31.36
N ALA A 8 3.07 37.17 -32.12
CA ALA A 8 2.72 37.01 -33.52
C ALA A 8 2.41 35.53 -33.79
N LEU A 9 1.16 35.28 -34.16
CA LEU A 9 0.55 34.01 -34.53
C LEU A 9 0.13 34.18 -36.00
N VAL A 10 0.78 33.49 -36.95
CA VAL A 10 0.31 33.33 -38.35
C VAL A 10 0.94 32.07 -38.92
N GLY A 11 0.13 31.15 -39.47
CA GLY A 11 0.67 30.03 -40.26
C GLY A 11 -0.32 28.93 -40.65
N MET A 12 -1.47 29.30 -41.21
CA MET A 12 -2.42 28.38 -41.84
C MET A 12 -1.85 27.89 -43.19
N PHE A 13 -1.76 26.57 -43.41
CA PHE A 13 -1.67 26.00 -44.76
C PHE A 13 -2.56 24.77 -44.87
N VAL A 14 -3.59 24.90 -45.71
CA VAL A 14 -4.45 23.83 -46.22
C VAL A 14 -3.90 23.44 -47.59
N LEU A 15 -3.66 22.14 -47.82
CA LEU A 15 -3.68 21.54 -49.15
C LEU A 15 -4.19 20.09 -49.05
N SER A 16 -5.42 19.88 -49.52
CA SER A 16 -5.93 18.59 -49.98
C SER A 16 -5.66 18.47 -51.49
N ALA A 17 -5.30 17.28 -51.97
CA ALA A 17 -5.78 16.71 -53.26
C ALA A 17 -5.15 15.33 -53.58
N CYS A 18 -6.03 14.41 -54.05
CA CYS A 18 -5.83 13.28 -54.98
C CYS A 18 -4.75 12.23 -54.65
N GLY A 19 -4.98 10.92 -54.65
CA GLY A 19 -5.98 10.00 -55.20
C GLY A 19 -5.29 8.61 -55.21
N PRO A 20 -6.01 7.49 -55.23
CA PRO A 20 -6.10 6.81 -56.53
C PRO A 20 -7.45 6.14 -56.81
N ASP A 21 -7.83 6.25 -58.09
CA ASP A 21 -8.87 5.50 -58.79
C ASP A 21 -8.43 4.06 -59.11
N GLU A 22 -9.45 3.21 -59.31
CA GLU A 22 -9.51 2.06 -60.24
C GLU A 22 -8.74 0.78 -59.83
N GLU A 23 -9.26 -0.46 -59.84
CA GLU A 23 -10.40 -1.13 -60.50
C GLU A 23 -10.85 -2.32 -59.62
N ASN A 24 -12.15 -2.52 -59.35
CA ASN A 24 -13.13 -3.32 -60.12
C ASN A 24 -12.96 -4.86 -60.06
N SER A 25 -13.85 -5.56 -59.34
CA SER A 25 -14.62 -6.69 -59.90
C SER A 25 -15.80 -7.05 -58.98
N GLU A 26 -17.00 -6.75 -59.48
CA GLU A 26 -18.21 -7.62 -59.54
C GLU A 26 -18.32 -8.71 -58.45
N THR A 27 -19.46 -8.91 -57.77
CA THR A 27 -20.64 -9.52 -58.40
C THR A 27 -21.84 -9.56 -57.43
N SER A 28 -22.97 -9.05 -57.92
CA SER A 28 -24.38 -9.47 -57.75
C SER A 28 -25.11 -9.48 -56.39
N GLY A 29 -26.30 -8.85 -56.41
CA GLY A 29 -27.49 -9.19 -55.61
C GLY A 29 -28.21 -7.96 -55.05
N GLU A 30 -28.98 -7.20 -55.84
CA GLU A 30 -30.47 -7.27 -55.90
C GLU A 30 -31.10 -7.49 -54.50
N THR A 31 -31.81 -6.54 -53.88
CA THR A 31 -33.05 -5.83 -54.27
C THR A 31 -33.20 -4.56 -53.39
N ASN A 32 -33.37 -3.34 -53.89
CA ASN A 32 -34.55 -2.66 -54.47
C ASN A 32 -35.77 -2.42 -53.55
N VAL A 33 -36.14 -1.11 -53.45
CA VAL A 33 -37.50 -0.53 -53.27
C VAL A 33 -38.01 -0.48 -51.81
N GLU A 34 -38.49 0.61 -51.20
CA GLU A 34 -39.04 1.95 -51.57
C GLU A 34 -38.91 2.85 -50.31
N GLU A 35 -38.48 4.12 -50.40
CA GLU A 35 -39.31 5.35 -50.30
C GLU A 35 -40.15 5.48 -48.99
N GLN A 36 -40.24 6.61 -48.28
CA GLN A 36 -40.06 8.02 -48.61
C GLN A 36 -40.02 8.84 -47.31
N GLU A 37 -39.24 9.93 -47.38
CA GLU A 37 -39.46 11.29 -46.84
C GLU A 37 -40.42 11.52 -45.64
N GLU A 38 -39.95 12.23 -44.61
CA GLU A 38 -40.29 13.66 -44.48
C GLU A 38 -39.34 14.43 -43.52
N GLN A 39 -39.07 15.67 -43.91
CA GLN A 39 -38.20 16.65 -43.30
C GLN A 39 -38.98 17.54 -42.32
N GLU A 40 -38.34 18.00 -41.24
CA GLU A 40 -38.54 19.32 -40.59
C GLU A 40 -37.36 19.48 -39.60
N LYS A 41 -36.31 20.29 -39.81
CA LYS A 41 -36.19 21.75 -40.04
C LYS A 41 -36.69 22.59 -38.86
N THR A 42 -35.78 22.91 -37.93
CA THR A 42 -35.80 24.18 -37.21
C THR A 42 -34.42 24.81 -37.14
N THR A 43 -34.41 26.04 -37.65
CA THR A 43 -33.32 27.01 -37.75
C THR A 43 -33.18 27.84 -36.47
N ALA A 44 -31.93 28.23 -36.19
CA ALA A 44 -31.46 29.54 -35.73
C ALA A 44 -32.11 30.22 -34.51
N ASN A 45 -31.27 30.59 -33.54
CA ASN A 45 -31.37 31.92 -32.95
C ASN A 45 -29.98 32.44 -32.48
N GLU A 46 -29.41 33.36 -33.26
CA GLU A 46 -28.44 34.37 -32.80
C GLU A 46 -29.22 35.54 -32.18
N ASN A 47 -28.84 36.01 -30.99
CA ASN A 47 -28.47 37.42 -30.71
C ASN A 47 -28.55 37.83 -29.23
N ARG A 48 -27.55 38.66 -28.86
CA ARG A 48 -27.60 39.83 -27.96
C ARG A 48 -27.82 39.58 -26.46
N GLU A 49 -27.24 40.33 -25.52
CA GLU A 49 -26.58 41.64 -25.57
C GLU A 49 -25.68 41.81 -24.34
N GLN A 50 -24.68 42.69 -24.48
CA GLN A 50 -23.91 43.27 -23.39
C GLN A 50 -24.81 44.15 -22.52
N GLU A 51 -24.66 44.06 -21.19
CA GLU A 51 -24.83 45.24 -20.33
C GLU A 51 -23.65 45.33 -19.37
N GLN A 52 -22.90 46.43 -19.53
CA GLN A 52 -22.06 47.03 -18.52
C GLN A 52 -22.97 47.54 -17.40
N ASP A 53 -22.57 47.38 -16.15
CA ASP A 53 -22.96 48.36 -15.15
C ASP A 53 -21.77 48.75 -14.27
N GLU A 54 -21.53 50.05 -14.27
CA GLU A 54 -20.55 50.76 -13.48
C GLU A 54 -21.14 50.97 -12.08
N SER A 55 -20.35 50.77 -11.02
CA SER A 55 -20.50 51.62 -9.86
C SER A 55 -19.23 51.72 -9.02
N LYS A 56 -18.98 52.98 -8.63
CA LYS A 56 -17.79 53.58 -8.06
C LYS A 56 -17.77 53.54 -6.53
N ASN A 57 -16.54 53.67 -6.02
CA ASN A 57 -16.08 54.45 -4.85
C ASN A 57 -16.37 53.98 -3.42
N GLN A 58 -15.28 53.70 -2.68
CA GLN A 58 -14.80 54.43 -1.49
C GLN A 58 -13.41 53.86 -1.14
N GLU A 59 -12.28 54.53 -1.38
CA GLU A 59 -11.67 55.61 -0.58
C GLU A 59 -11.68 55.34 0.94
N THR A 60 -10.56 54.84 1.47
CA THR A 60 -9.96 55.32 2.72
C THR A 60 -8.44 55.29 2.59
N ASP A 61 -7.86 56.48 2.58
CA ASP A 61 -6.48 56.78 2.94
C ASP A 61 -6.19 56.35 4.39
N ASP A 62 -4.96 55.89 4.67
CA ASP A 62 -4.25 56.20 5.92
C ASP A 62 -2.73 55.90 5.79
N GLU A 63 -2.02 56.99 5.50
CA GLU A 63 -0.77 57.48 6.09
C GLU A 63 0.27 56.48 6.67
N ASN A 64 1.27 56.22 5.82
CA ASN A 64 2.72 56.37 6.04
C ASN A 64 3.19 57.08 7.34
N ASN A 65 4.03 56.44 8.17
CA ASN A 65 4.99 57.13 9.04
C ASN A 65 6.17 56.25 9.54
N SER A 66 7.40 56.70 9.24
CA SER A 66 8.68 56.65 10.01
C SER A 66 9.16 55.33 10.67
N GLU A 67 10.45 55.04 10.83
CA GLU A 67 11.72 55.71 10.54
C GLU A 67 12.84 54.66 10.74
N SER A 68 13.96 54.91 10.10
CA SER A 68 15.25 54.22 10.21
C SER A 68 15.77 54.04 11.64
N GLN A 69 16.46 52.92 11.91
CA GLN A 69 17.73 52.96 12.65
C GLN A 69 18.72 51.93 12.09
N GLU A 70 19.77 52.46 11.48
CA GLU A 70 21.07 51.83 11.31
C GLU A 70 21.67 51.51 12.69
N ASN A 71 22.34 50.37 12.83
CA ASN A 71 23.47 50.27 13.74
C ASN A 71 24.52 49.31 13.19
N HIS A 72 25.70 49.88 12.94
CA HIS A 72 26.97 49.22 12.66
C HIS A 72 27.55 48.55 13.92
N ASN A 73 28.16 47.37 13.77
CA ASN A 73 29.49 47.01 14.29
C ASN A 73 29.81 45.57 13.84
N SER A 74 30.66 45.33 12.83
CA SER A 74 32.14 45.32 12.85
C SER A 74 32.76 44.27 13.78
N THR A 75 33.47 43.32 13.13
CA THR A 75 34.79 42.74 13.50
C THR A 75 34.86 41.92 14.80
N SER A 76 35.54 40.78 14.93
CA SER A 76 36.78 40.31 14.31
C SER A 76 37.16 38.92 14.90
N ASP A 77 38.06 38.23 14.20
CA ASP A 77 39.10 37.29 14.72
C ASP A 77 38.66 35.86 15.10
N GLU A 78 39.11 34.83 14.35
CA GLU A 78 40.40 34.11 14.50
C GLU A 78 40.57 33.40 15.85
N ASN A 79 40.55 32.06 15.84
CA ASN A 79 41.47 31.16 16.56
C ASN A 79 41.06 29.70 16.35
N THR A 80 41.83 28.93 15.55
CA THR A 80 42.92 28.00 15.93
C THR A 80 42.46 26.62 16.38
N SER A 81 42.77 25.66 15.51
CA SER A 81 43.31 24.32 15.77
C SER A 81 43.55 23.94 17.23
N GLU A 82 43.12 22.73 17.60
CA GLU A 82 43.93 21.84 18.45
C GLU A 82 43.65 20.38 18.10
N GLU A 83 44.71 19.72 17.65
CA GLU A 83 44.86 18.28 17.56
C GLU A 83 44.69 17.67 18.96
N ASN A 84 44.09 16.48 19.05
CA ASN A 84 44.35 15.61 20.19
C ASN A 84 44.43 14.15 19.73
N GLU A 85 45.64 13.76 19.36
CA GLU A 85 46.08 12.36 19.43
C GLU A 85 46.22 11.98 20.91
N GLY A 86 45.65 10.84 21.30
CA GLY A 86 45.73 10.37 22.68
C GLY A 86 45.45 8.88 22.79
N ALA A 87 46.46 8.08 22.43
CA ALA A 87 46.54 6.66 22.73
C ALA A 87 46.53 6.38 24.24
N GLY A 88 46.01 5.22 24.66
CA GLY A 88 46.33 4.69 25.99
C GLY A 88 45.40 3.61 26.52
N ASN A 89 45.81 2.35 26.34
CA ASN A 89 45.53 1.14 27.12
C ASN A 89 44.89 1.32 28.51
N THR A 90 44.07 0.35 28.92
CA THR A 90 44.34 -0.48 30.13
C THR A 90 43.49 -1.76 30.12
N GLU A 91 44.19 -2.90 30.17
CA GLU A 91 43.70 -4.25 30.46
C GLU A 91 43.10 -4.39 31.86
N LYS A 92 42.11 -5.28 32.01
CA LYS A 92 41.82 -6.07 33.22
C LYS A 92 41.02 -7.30 32.77
N GLU A 93 41.67 -8.44 32.55
CA GLU A 93 41.89 -9.52 33.52
C GLU A 93 40.64 -10.01 34.29
N GLN A 94 40.29 -11.26 33.95
CA GLN A 94 39.91 -12.38 34.81
C GLN A 94 38.57 -12.33 35.56
N GLN A 95 37.68 -13.25 35.20
CA GLN A 95 37.32 -14.33 36.12
C GLN A 95 36.82 -15.57 35.37
N GLU A 96 37.55 -16.66 35.54
CA GLU A 96 37.15 -18.03 35.24
C GLU A 96 36.05 -18.46 36.22
N ALA A 97 35.09 -19.24 35.74
CA ALA A 97 34.36 -20.21 36.54
C ALA A 97 34.15 -21.46 35.68
N GLU A 98 34.91 -22.49 36.02
CA GLU A 98 34.67 -23.87 35.63
C GLU A 98 33.29 -24.31 36.10
N THR A 99 32.53 -25.02 35.26
CA THR A 99 31.61 -26.06 35.74
C THR A 99 31.64 -27.26 34.82
N GLU A 100 31.68 -28.40 35.48
CA GLU A 100 31.98 -29.73 35.00
C GLU A 100 30.88 -30.33 34.10
N ASP A 101 31.37 -31.09 33.14
CA ASP A 101 30.80 -32.29 32.53
C ASP A 101 29.79 -33.03 33.44
N THR A 102 28.55 -33.23 32.98
CA THR A 102 27.77 -34.44 33.32
C THR A 102 26.50 -34.61 32.47
N SER A 103 26.45 -35.78 31.81
CA SER A 103 25.29 -36.66 31.69
C SER A 103 24.21 -36.38 30.64
N SER A 104 24.23 -37.23 29.62
CA SER A 104 23.06 -37.88 29.01
C SER A 104 21.87 -38.07 29.97
N GLY A 105 20.69 -37.63 29.53
CA GLY A 105 19.35 -37.91 30.10
C GLY A 105 18.33 -37.55 29.02
N ASP A 106 17.67 -38.54 28.43
CA ASP A 106 16.31 -39.00 28.78
C ASP A 106 15.23 -37.93 28.51
N ASN A 107 14.33 -38.31 27.61
CA ASN A 107 13.26 -37.52 27.01
C ASN A 107 12.17 -37.24 28.07
N GLU A 108 12.33 -36.17 28.86
CA GLU A 108 11.30 -35.72 29.81
C GLU A 108 10.31 -34.79 29.12
N VAL A 109 9.08 -35.31 28.96
CA VAL A 109 7.86 -34.51 28.89
C VAL A 109 7.88 -33.58 30.10
N SER A 110 7.97 -32.27 29.86
CA SER A 110 7.97 -31.26 30.91
C SER A 110 6.56 -31.13 31.50
N GLU A 111 6.22 -32.04 32.40
CA GLU A 111 5.02 -32.01 33.24
C GLU A 111 5.23 -31.07 34.44
N GLU A 112 5.32 -29.75 34.25
CA GLU A 112 5.31 -28.81 35.39
C GLU A 112 4.57 -27.51 35.04
N ASP A 113 3.25 -27.51 35.22
CA ASP A 113 2.53 -26.56 36.10
C ASP A 113 1.07 -27.02 36.30
N GLU A 114 0.86 -28.05 37.14
CA GLU A 114 -0.47 -28.42 37.64
C GLU A 114 -0.93 -27.41 38.70
N SER A 115 -1.42 -26.26 38.26
CA SER A 115 -2.44 -25.53 39.00
C SER A 115 -3.81 -26.00 38.54
N THR A 116 -4.19 -27.18 39.03
CA THR A 116 -5.48 -27.83 38.83
C THR A 116 -6.59 -26.96 39.42
N ASN A 117 -7.14 -26.05 38.61
CA ASN A 117 -8.40 -25.39 38.89
C ASN A 117 -9.53 -26.33 38.44
N GLU A 118 -9.81 -27.35 39.25
CA GLU A 118 -10.95 -28.26 39.15
C GLU A 118 -12.25 -27.48 39.42
N ASN A 119 -12.67 -26.67 38.45
CA ASN A 119 -14.02 -26.14 38.42
C ASN A 119 -14.71 -26.71 37.17
N ASN A 120 -14.73 -28.04 37.08
CA ASN A 120 -15.44 -28.79 36.04
C ASN A 120 -16.91 -28.39 36.06
N GLN A 121 -17.29 -27.49 35.15
CA GLN A 121 -18.66 -27.40 34.70
C GLN A 121 -18.95 -28.71 33.95
N GLU A 122 -20.02 -29.42 34.31
CA GLU A 122 -20.38 -30.70 33.67
C GLU A 122 -20.47 -30.51 32.14
N GLY A 123 -19.50 -31.05 31.40
CA GLY A 123 -19.45 -31.00 29.94
C GLY A 123 -18.24 -30.29 29.33
N GLU A 124 -17.40 -29.63 30.13
CA GLU A 124 -16.17 -28.98 29.66
C GLU A 124 -15.01 -29.99 29.57
N ILE A 125 -14.23 -29.93 28.48
CA ILE A 125 -13.02 -30.71 28.24
C ILE A 125 -11.93 -30.19 29.17
N ALA A 126 -11.25 -31.09 29.86
CA ALA A 126 -10.17 -30.69 30.76
C ALA A 126 -8.95 -30.21 29.95
N LYS A 127 -8.25 -29.17 30.42
CA LYS A 127 -7.02 -28.65 29.78
C LYS A 127 -5.98 -29.74 29.44
N VAL A 128 -5.88 -30.77 30.28
CA VAL A 128 -5.00 -31.94 30.08
C VAL A 128 -5.37 -32.78 28.85
N GLU A 129 -6.64 -32.79 28.46
CA GLU A 129 -7.14 -33.54 27.30
C GLU A 129 -6.94 -32.78 25.98
N VAL A 130 -6.80 -31.45 26.04
CA VAL A 130 -6.63 -30.56 24.87
C VAL A 130 -5.40 -30.95 24.05
N SER A 131 -4.29 -31.27 24.72
CA SER A 131 -3.07 -31.65 24.01
C SER A 131 -3.27 -32.88 23.12
N GLY A 132 -3.99 -33.89 23.62
CA GLY A 132 -4.32 -35.08 22.85
C GLY A 132 -5.20 -34.75 21.64
N ILE A 133 -6.22 -33.91 21.84
CA ILE A 133 -7.12 -33.47 20.77
C ILE A 133 -6.35 -32.75 19.64
N VAL A 134 -5.39 -31.89 19.99
CA VAL A 134 -4.60 -31.16 18.99
C VAL A 134 -3.62 -32.09 18.26
N PHE A 135 -2.97 -33.04 18.96
CA PHE A 135 -2.11 -34.02 18.30
C PHE A 135 -2.89 -34.95 17.35
N ASP A 136 -4.06 -35.43 17.77
CA ASP A 136 -4.95 -36.23 16.93
C ASP A 136 -5.38 -35.46 15.67
N TYR A 137 -5.62 -34.14 15.80
CA TYR A 137 -5.93 -33.27 14.67
C TYR A 137 -4.75 -33.16 13.69
N ILE A 138 -3.54 -32.90 14.18
CA ILE A 138 -2.32 -32.77 13.38
C ILE A 138 -2.02 -34.07 12.62
N GLU A 139 -2.10 -35.22 13.30
CA GLU A 139 -1.88 -36.53 12.67
C GLU A 139 -2.91 -36.81 11.57
N GLY A 140 -4.14 -36.33 11.74
CA GLY A 140 -5.22 -36.49 10.76
C GLY A 140 -5.07 -35.64 9.50
N HIS A 141 -4.37 -34.49 9.58
CA HIS A 141 -4.24 -33.53 8.48
C HIS A 141 -2.86 -33.55 7.79
N GLU A 142 -1.94 -34.44 8.20
CA GLU A 142 -0.58 -34.57 7.65
C GLU A 142 0.23 -33.25 7.62
N ASP A 143 -0.08 -32.29 8.49
CA ASP A 143 0.50 -30.93 8.44
C ASP A 143 2.00 -30.91 8.78
N PHE A 144 2.45 -31.77 9.71
CA PHE A 144 3.85 -31.93 10.11
C PHE A 144 4.05 -33.20 10.96
N ASP A 145 5.29 -33.70 11.04
CA ASP A 145 5.64 -34.85 11.87
C ASP A 145 5.41 -34.54 13.36
N ALA A 146 4.38 -35.15 13.94
CA ALA A 146 3.96 -34.93 15.33
C ALA A 146 5.08 -35.26 16.36
N GLU A 147 6.08 -36.06 15.97
CA GLU A 147 7.21 -36.44 16.82
C GLU A 147 8.22 -35.29 17.07
N GLU A 148 8.23 -34.25 16.21
CA GLU A 148 9.21 -33.15 16.29
C GLU A 148 8.64 -31.86 16.89
N VAL A 149 7.32 -31.81 17.13
CA VAL A 149 6.64 -30.59 17.56
C VAL A 149 6.32 -30.59 19.06
N LYS A 150 6.26 -29.39 19.63
CA LYS A 150 5.82 -29.15 21.00
C LYS A 150 4.59 -28.25 21.00
N LEU A 151 3.77 -28.45 22.03
CA LEU A 151 2.49 -27.77 22.20
C LEU A 151 2.49 -26.98 23.52
N MET A 152 1.99 -25.75 23.47
CA MET A 152 1.67 -24.96 24.67
C MET A 152 0.20 -24.58 24.63
N VAL A 153 -0.56 -24.93 25.68
CA VAL A 153 -2.00 -24.66 25.78
C VAL A 153 -2.25 -23.53 26.79
N GLU A 154 -2.88 -22.47 26.32
CA GLU A 154 -3.32 -21.31 27.09
C GLU A 154 -4.84 -21.32 27.26
N ASP A 155 -5.30 -21.00 28.46
CA ASP A 155 -6.71 -20.70 28.75
C ASP A 155 -6.79 -19.18 28.94
N ARG A 156 -7.33 -18.47 27.94
CA ARG A 156 -7.44 -17.02 27.99
C ARG A 156 -8.77 -16.65 28.62
N GLU A 157 -8.73 -16.00 29.78
CA GLU A 157 -9.94 -15.59 30.53
C GLU A 157 -10.87 -14.66 29.73
N GLU A 158 -10.36 -14.00 28.68
CA GLU A 158 -11.11 -13.06 27.84
C GLU A 158 -12.03 -13.76 26.82
N GLU A 159 -11.77 -15.03 26.50
CA GLU A 159 -12.55 -15.82 25.55
C GLU A 159 -13.25 -16.97 26.26
N GLU A 160 -14.52 -16.73 26.61
CA GLU A 160 -15.33 -17.74 27.26
C GLU A 160 -15.51 -18.96 26.34
N ASN A 161 -15.10 -20.14 26.82
CA ASN A 161 -15.25 -21.46 26.19
C ASN A 161 -14.25 -21.84 25.08
N VAL A 162 -13.06 -21.24 25.02
CA VAL A 162 -12.01 -21.66 24.07
C VAL A 162 -10.67 -21.89 24.76
N TYR A 163 -9.95 -22.94 24.38
CA TYR A 163 -8.52 -23.08 24.65
C TYR A 163 -7.71 -22.66 23.42
N HIS A 164 -6.58 -22.02 23.66
CA HIS A 164 -5.63 -21.63 22.61
C HIS A 164 -4.41 -22.53 22.68
N ALA A 165 -4.00 -23.13 21.57
CA ALA A 165 -2.83 -23.99 21.52
C ALA A 165 -1.82 -23.49 20.49
N GLN A 166 -0.59 -23.26 20.94
CA GLN A 166 0.55 -22.90 20.10
C GLN A 166 1.39 -24.13 19.82
N VAL A 167 1.57 -24.48 18.54
CA VAL A 167 2.49 -25.52 18.10
C VAL A 167 3.78 -24.90 17.61
N PHE A 168 4.91 -25.39 18.09
CA PHE A 168 6.23 -24.88 17.74
C PHE A 168 7.29 -25.98 17.73
N THR A 169 8.40 -25.73 17.03
CA THR A 169 9.58 -26.60 17.04
C THR A 169 10.77 -25.89 17.67
N PHE A 170 11.68 -26.67 18.24
CA PHE A 170 13.00 -26.18 18.62
C PHE A 170 13.95 -26.34 17.44
N GLY A 171 14.67 -25.27 17.09
CA GLY A 171 15.74 -25.35 16.09
C GLY A 171 16.85 -26.32 16.53
N PRO A 172 17.70 -26.79 15.59
CA PRO A 172 18.79 -27.70 15.91
C PRO A 172 19.69 -27.14 17.02
N GLU A 173 20.07 -28.03 17.95
CA GLU A 173 20.68 -27.77 19.27
C GLU A 173 21.92 -26.85 19.28
N ASP A 174 22.57 -26.61 18.14
CA ASP A 174 23.78 -25.79 18.01
C ASP A 174 23.53 -24.27 17.96
N ALA A 175 22.28 -23.82 18.08
CA ALA A 175 21.93 -22.41 18.06
C ALA A 175 21.48 -21.93 19.46
N GLU A 176 22.43 -21.66 20.34
CA GLU A 176 22.23 -21.09 21.71
C GLU A 176 21.48 -19.74 21.77
N ARG A 177 20.85 -19.29 20.66
CA ARG A 177 20.14 -18.01 20.53
C ARG A 177 18.88 -18.03 19.67
N GLN A 178 18.37 -19.17 19.21
CA GLN A 178 17.21 -19.16 18.32
C GLN A 178 15.91 -19.42 19.08
N GLY A 179 14.99 -18.47 18.98
CA GLY A 179 13.66 -18.52 19.58
C GLY A 179 12.85 -19.70 19.04
N THR A 180 11.81 -20.08 19.78
CA THR A 180 10.84 -21.07 19.33
C THR A 180 10.21 -20.62 18.01
N GLN A 181 10.34 -21.43 16.96
CA GLN A 181 9.65 -21.16 15.70
C GLN A 181 8.21 -21.67 15.86
N THR A 182 7.27 -20.73 15.95
CA THR A 182 5.84 -21.09 15.95
C THR A 182 5.48 -21.61 14.57
N LEU A 183 4.92 -22.81 14.53
CA LEU A 183 4.42 -23.42 13.32
C LEU A 183 2.97 -23.01 13.09
N ARG A 184 2.10 -23.26 14.08
CA ARG A 184 0.66 -22.99 13.99
C ARG A 184 0.04 -22.58 15.31
N TRP A 185 -1.11 -21.92 15.20
CA TRP A 185 -2.03 -21.61 16.29
C TRP A 185 -3.34 -22.36 16.07
N TYR A 186 -3.91 -22.89 17.15
CA TYR A 186 -5.20 -23.56 17.14
C TYR A 186 -6.11 -23.00 18.23
N SER A 187 -7.40 -22.85 17.94
CA SER A 187 -8.44 -22.71 18.94
C SER A 187 -9.22 -24.01 19.10
N ILE A 188 -9.54 -24.35 20.34
CA ILE A 188 -10.24 -25.59 20.71
C ILE A 188 -11.46 -25.22 21.53
N ASP A 189 -12.66 -25.53 21.04
CA ASP A 189 -13.89 -25.30 21.77
C ASP A 189 -13.98 -26.23 22.98
N LYS A 190 -14.14 -25.65 24.17
CA LYS A 190 -14.07 -26.41 25.43
C LYS A 190 -15.23 -27.38 25.63
N MET A 191 -16.33 -27.27 24.89
CA MET A 191 -17.52 -28.12 25.08
C MET A 191 -17.58 -29.25 24.05
N SER A 192 -17.18 -28.97 22.82
CA SER A 192 -17.27 -29.89 21.68
C SER A 192 -15.95 -30.55 21.34
N GLY A 193 -14.80 -29.93 21.68
CA GLY A 193 -13.47 -30.37 21.28
C GLY A 193 -13.15 -30.10 19.82
N GLU A 194 -13.95 -29.27 19.14
CA GLU A 194 -13.68 -28.85 17.76
C GLU A 194 -12.41 -27.99 17.72
N VAL A 195 -11.46 -28.36 16.85
CA VAL A 195 -10.19 -27.66 16.65
C VAL A 195 -10.29 -26.81 15.40
N LYS A 196 -9.84 -25.56 15.47
CA LYS A 196 -9.75 -24.63 14.34
C LYS A 196 -8.35 -24.06 14.24
N ASN A 197 -7.79 -24.00 13.04
CA ASN A 197 -6.52 -23.35 12.78
C ASN A 197 -6.69 -21.83 12.74
N GLU A 198 -5.94 -21.12 13.59
CA GLU A 198 -5.96 -19.65 13.68
C GLU A 198 -4.66 -19.01 13.16
N THR A 199 -3.81 -19.80 12.51
CA THR A 199 -2.52 -19.34 12.00
C THR A 199 -2.75 -18.25 10.95
N PRO A 200 -2.36 -16.99 11.21
CA PRO A 200 -2.61 -15.90 10.27
C PRO A 200 -1.91 -16.15 8.94
N GLY A 201 -2.67 -16.15 7.84
CA GLY A 201 -2.14 -16.39 6.49
C GLY A 201 -1.98 -17.85 6.09
N MET A 202 -2.44 -18.80 6.91
CA MET A 202 -2.57 -20.23 6.58
C MET A 202 -3.99 -20.71 6.88
N GLU A 203 -4.98 -20.10 6.23
CA GLU A 203 -6.33 -20.64 6.24
C GLU A 203 -6.29 -22.02 5.56
N GLU A 204 -6.55 -23.08 6.32
CA GLU A 204 -6.67 -24.43 5.78
C GLU A 204 -7.75 -24.44 4.72
N GLU A 205 -7.38 -24.84 3.50
CA GLU A 205 -8.29 -25.17 2.40
C GLU A 205 -9.14 -26.38 2.84
N ASN A 206 -10.14 -26.13 3.67
CA ASN A 206 -11.03 -27.15 4.19
C ASN A 206 -12.01 -27.55 3.08
N GLU A 207 -11.74 -28.68 2.42
CA GLU A 207 -12.39 -29.17 1.18
C GLU A 207 -13.90 -29.50 1.27
N GLU A 208 -14.63 -29.14 2.34
CA GLU A 208 -16.06 -29.47 2.46
C GLU A 208 -16.97 -28.31 2.88
N ASN A 209 -16.71 -27.10 2.37
CA ASN A 209 -17.73 -26.06 2.35
C ASN A 209 -17.93 -25.54 0.91
N GLU A 210 -18.77 -26.24 0.14
CA GLU A 210 -19.41 -25.72 -1.09
C GLU A 210 -20.37 -24.57 -0.74
N ASN A 211 -19.85 -23.46 -0.21
CA ASN A 211 -20.63 -22.25 -0.05
C ASN A 211 -19.71 -21.01 -0.04
N GLU A 212 -19.52 -20.45 -1.24
CA GLU A 212 -19.09 -19.07 -1.47
C GLU A 212 -17.78 -18.63 -0.78
N THR A 213 -16.70 -19.39 -0.95
CA THR A 213 -15.41 -18.72 -1.20
C THR A 213 -15.54 -18.06 -2.56
N SER A 214 -15.99 -16.80 -2.57
CA SER A 214 -15.69 -15.94 -3.70
C SER A 214 -14.17 -15.88 -3.78
N GLU A 215 -13.58 -16.75 -4.60
CA GLU A 215 -12.27 -16.55 -5.18
C GLU A 215 -12.28 -15.10 -5.63
N THR A 216 -11.71 -14.22 -4.81
CA THR A 216 -11.66 -12.81 -5.16
C THR A 216 -10.63 -12.81 -6.26
N GLU A 217 -11.09 -12.89 -7.52
CA GLU A 217 -10.23 -12.99 -8.68
C GLU A 217 -9.21 -11.85 -8.55
N ILE A 218 -7.96 -12.24 -8.31
CA ILE A 218 -6.89 -11.28 -8.04
C ILE A 218 -6.57 -10.66 -9.40
N THR A 219 -7.24 -9.56 -9.71
CA THR A 219 -7.07 -8.87 -10.98
C THR A 219 -5.80 -8.03 -10.94
N VAL A 220 -4.85 -8.36 -11.82
CA VAL A 220 -3.68 -7.51 -12.05
C VAL A 220 -4.16 -6.20 -12.66
N SER A 221 -3.70 -5.08 -12.11
CA SER A 221 -4.07 -3.74 -12.54
C SER A 221 -3.78 -3.52 -14.02
N GLU A 222 -4.68 -2.82 -14.70
CA GLU A 222 -4.59 -2.50 -16.13
C GLU A 222 -3.26 -1.83 -16.50
N ILE A 223 -2.67 -1.04 -15.60
CA ILE A 223 -1.42 -0.31 -15.81
C ILE A 223 -0.24 -1.22 -16.15
N ALA A 224 -0.23 -2.45 -15.62
CA ALA A 224 0.80 -3.44 -15.93
C ALA A 224 0.73 -3.90 -17.39
N SER A 225 -0.47 -3.87 -17.98
CA SER A 225 -0.74 -4.27 -19.37
C SER A 225 -0.74 -3.11 -20.38
N MET A 226 -0.76 -1.86 -19.90
CA MET A 226 -0.70 -0.67 -20.75
C MET A 226 0.61 -0.60 -21.54
N SER A 227 0.52 -0.07 -22.77
CA SER A 227 1.69 0.24 -23.57
C SER A 227 2.52 1.38 -22.94
N PRO A 228 3.81 1.52 -23.28
CA PRO A 228 4.64 2.60 -22.74
C PRO A 228 4.08 4.00 -23.01
N GLU A 229 3.51 4.24 -24.20
CA GLU A 229 2.92 5.54 -24.57
C GLU A 229 1.67 5.86 -23.74
N GLU A 230 0.79 4.86 -23.54
CA GLU A 230 -0.41 5.00 -22.69
C GLU A 230 -0.03 5.25 -21.24
N ARG A 231 0.98 4.53 -20.74
CA ARG A 231 1.49 4.67 -19.37
C ARG A 231 2.14 6.04 -19.14
N GLU A 232 2.90 6.54 -20.11
CA GLU A 232 3.44 7.89 -20.05
C GLU A 232 2.30 8.92 -19.97
N SER A 233 1.31 8.82 -20.86
CA SER A 233 0.16 9.73 -20.85
C SER A 233 -0.61 9.65 -19.53
N HIS A 234 -0.78 8.44 -18.98
CA HIS A 234 -1.42 8.23 -17.68
C HIS A 234 -0.68 8.97 -16.56
N HIS A 235 0.63 8.77 -16.43
CA HIS A 235 1.41 9.42 -15.37
C HIS A 235 1.53 10.94 -15.56
N ARG A 236 1.58 11.44 -16.80
CA ARG A 236 1.53 12.90 -17.04
C ARG A 236 0.22 13.49 -16.51
N ASN A 237 -0.92 12.85 -16.77
CA ASN A 237 -2.22 13.32 -16.28
C ASN A 237 -2.35 13.30 -14.75
N LEU A 238 -1.59 12.45 -14.06
CA LEU A 238 -1.56 12.40 -12.60
C LEU A 238 -0.53 13.35 -11.99
N ALA A 239 0.43 13.86 -12.76
CA ALA A 239 1.51 14.67 -12.23
C ALA A 239 1.02 16.08 -11.89
N VAL A 240 1.39 16.56 -10.69
CA VAL A 240 1.10 17.95 -10.29
C VAL A 240 1.80 18.96 -11.20
N ASP A 241 2.99 18.61 -11.68
CA ASP A 241 3.78 19.45 -12.58
C ASP A 241 4.31 18.61 -13.75
N GLU A 242 3.51 18.54 -14.81
CA GLU A 242 3.76 17.74 -16.02
C GLU A 242 5.13 18.04 -16.68
N GLU A 243 5.60 19.29 -16.60
CA GLU A 243 6.85 19.72 -17.23
C GLU A 243 8.09 19.24 -16.48
N HIS A 244 7.93 18.88 -15.20
CA HIS A 244 9.00 18.50 -14.29
C HIS A 244 9.08 16.99 -14.05
N VAL A 245 8.19 16.22 -14.66
CA VAL A 245 8.23 14.75 -14.66
C VAL A 245 9.40 14.26 -15.49
N MET A 246 10.29 13.49 -14.87
CA MET A 246 11.45 12.94 -15.55
C MET A 246 11.08 11.68 -16.35
N ASP A 247 11.64 11.52 -17.56
CA ASP A 247 11.32 10.38 -18.45
C ASP A 247 11.52 9.02 -17.78
N ARG A 248 12.55 8.89 -16.91
CA ARG A 248 12.84 7.67 -16.16
C ARG A 248 11.69 7.22 -15.25
N VAL A 249 10.83 8.15 -14.81
CA VAL A 249 9.64 7.82 -14.02
C VAL A 249 8.74 6.88 -14.82
N PHE A 250 8.52 7.13 -16.11
CA PHE A 250 7.56 6.37 -16.92
C PHE A 250 7.99 4.91 -17.16
N ASP A 251 9.30 4.64 -17.09
CA ASP A 251 9.84 3.29 -17.25
C ASP A 251 9.67 2.43 -15.99
N GLN A 252 9.69 3.05 -14.80
CA GLN A 252 9.80 2.35 -13.52
C GLN A 252 8.52 2.45 -12.67
N LEU A 253 7.78 3.55 -12.80
CA LEU A 253 6.57 3.81 -12.04
C LEU A 253 5.41 2.98 -12.58
N LEU A 254 4.79 2.21 -11.69
CA LEU A 254 3.47 1.64 -11.87
C LEU A 254 2.61 2.11 -10.70
N LEU A 255 1.77 3.11 -10.97
CA LEU A 255 0.85 3.71 -10.00
C LEU A 255 -0.60 3.46 -10.44
N PRO A 256 -1.21 2.31 -10.10
CA PRO A 256 -2.61 2.02 -10.37
C PRO A 256 -3.58 3.07 -9.82
N GLY A 257 -4.79 3.14 -10.39
CA GLY A 257 -5.90 3.89 -9.77
C GLY A 257 -6.34 3.26 -8.45
N VAL A 258 -6.89 4.06 -7.53
CA VAL A 258 -7.38 3.62 -6.21
C VAL A 258 -8.91 3.72 -6.17
N HIS A 259 -9.58 2.76 -5.51
CA HIS A 259 -11.04 2.75 -5.36
C HIS A 259 -11.41 2.85 -3.88
N GLU A 260 -12.60 3.38 -3.56
CA GLU A 260 -13.10 3.52 -2.17
C GLU A 260 -12.97 2.23 -1.33
N ASN A 261 -13.13 1.06 -1.94
CA ASN A 261 -13.03 -0.24 -1.27
C ASN A 261 -11.62 -0.85 -1.28
N THR A 262 -10.59 -0.15 -1.78
CA THR A 262 -9.22 -0.67 -1.83
C THR A 262 -8.62 -0.83 -0.42
N ARG A 263 -8.28 -2.08 -0.06
CA ARG A 263 -7.68 -2.48 1.22
C ARG A 263 -6.19 -2.76 1.12
N SER A 264 -5.76 -3.31 -0.01
CA SER A 264 -4.35 -3.62 -0.30
C SER A 264 -3.96 -3.01 -1.63
N TYR A 265 -2.88 -2.25 -1.63
CA TYR A 265 -2.41 -1.52 -2.80
C TYR A 265 -0.94 -1.81 -3.07
N GLU A 266 -0.66 -2.41 -4.22
CA GLU A 266 0.69 -2.65 -4.71
C GLU A 266 0.99 -1.77 -5.93
N GLY A 267 2.25 -1.38 -6.05
CA GLY A 267 2.75 -0.70 -7.23
C GLY A 267 4.24 -0.93 -7.40
N ARG A 268 4.86 -0.11 -8.26
CA ARG A 268 6.30 -0.19 -8.52
C ARG A 268 6.89 1.20 -8.66
N VAL A 269 8.10 1.38 -8.15
CA VAL A 269 8.98 2.55 -8.33
C VAL A 269 10.39 2.07 -8.69
N GLY A 270 11.35 2.99 -8.86
CA GLY A 270 12.76 2.60 -8.97
C GLY A 270 13.27 1.94 -7.67
N PRO A 271 14.17 0.96 -7.74
CA PRO A 271 14.63 0.20 -6.56
C PRO A 271 15.46 1.01 -5.54
N GLU A 272 15.92 2.20 -5.93
CA GLU A 272 16.64 3.13 -5.05
C GLU A 272 15.74 4.29 -4.59
N GLU A 273 14.45 4.24 -4.93
CA GLU A 273 13.49 5.31 -4.66
C GLU A 273 12.72 5.02 -3.38
N SER A 274 12.24 6.09 -2.75
CA SER A 274 11.27 6.00 -1.66
C SER A 274 9.93 6.58 -2.11
N ILE A 275 8.85 5.98 -1.63
CA ILE A 275 7.48 6.40 -1.94
C ILE A 275 6.72 6.74 -0.65
N ARG A 276 6.03 7.86 -0.68
CA ARG A 276 5.25 8.40 0.42
C ARG A 276 3.85 8.78 -0.06
N PHE A 277 2.84 8.41 0.70
CA PHE A 277 1.43 8.68 0.45
C PHE A 277 0.91 9.67 1.48
N GLU A 278 0.12 10.64 1.03
CA GLU A 278 -0.58 11.60 1.88
C GLU A 278 -2.08 11.47 1.65
N PHE A 279 -2.73 10.77 2.58
CA PHE A 279 -4.17 10.51 2.54
C PHE A 279 -4.94 11.73 3.09
N PRO A 280 -6.09 12.09 2.50
CA PRO A 280 -6.99 13.06 3.09
C PRO A 280 -7.47 12.56 4.47
N ASN A 281 -7.60 13.45 5.45
CA ASN A 281 -8.18 13.09 6.73
C ASN A 281 -9.71 13.26 6.68
N ALA A 282 -10.45 12.22 7.08
CA ALA A 282 -11.91 12.19 7.09
C ALA A 282 -12.55 13.33 7.91
N GLU A 283 -11.89 13.78 8.99
CA GLU A 283 -12.42 14.87 9.83
C GLU A 283 -12.09 16.26 9.29
N ASN A 284 -10.98 16.40 8.55
CA ASN A 284 -10.50 17.67 8.03
C ASN A 284 -9.66 17.47 6.77
N SER A 285 -10.22 17.77 5.60
CA SER A 285 -9.54 17.63 4.32
C SER A 285 -8.30 18.51 4.14
N ALA A 286 -8.08 19.52 5.00
CA ALA A 286 -6.85 20.30 5.02
C ALA A 286 -5.69 19.56 5.71
N ASP A 287 -5.99 18.58 6.57
CA ASP A 287 -5.00 17.74 7.23
C ASP A 287 -4.80 16.46 6.42
N ARG A 288 -3.55 15.99 6.33
CA ARG A 288 -3.20 14.77 5.61
C ARG A 288 -2.43 13.81 6.50
N THR A 289 -2.81 12.54 6.43
CA THR A 289 -2.09 11.45 7.10
C THR A 289 -1.00 10.94 6.18
N ILE A 290 0.24 10.92 6.68
CA ILE A 290 1.41 10.52 5.90
C ILE A 290 1.74 9.06 6.19
N ALA A 291 1.95 8.28 5.13
CA ALA A 291 2.42 6.90 5.20
C ALA A 291 3.57 6.68 4.22
N GLU A 292 4.63 5.99 4.64
CA GLU A 292 5.74 5.60 3.77
C GLU A 292 5.62 4.11 3.46
N ALA A 293 5.70 3.73 2.18
CA ALA A 293 5.69 2.32 1.80
C ALA A 293 7.12 1.78 1.80
N HIS A 294 7.27 0.51 2.19
CA HIS A 294 8.52 -0.20 2.02
C HIS A 294 8.69 -0.60 0.55
N VAL A 295 9.84 -0.26 -0.03
CA VAL A 295 10.19 -0.59 -1.42
C VAL A 295 11.21 -1.73 -1.41
N GLU A 296 10.88 -2.80 -2.13
CA GLU A 296 11.70 -4.00 -2.31
C GLU A 296 12.88 -3.76 -3.27
N GLU A 297 13.85 -4.68 -3.32
CA GLU A 297 15.08 -4.55 -4.12
C GLU A 297 14.83 -4.43 -5.64
N ASP A 298 13.69 -4.90 -6.13
CA ASP A 298 13.26 -4.84 -7.53
C ASP A 298 12.29 -3.67 -7.83
N GLY A 299 12.01 -2.87 -6.80
CA GLY A 299 11.22 -1.64 -6.86
C GLY A 299 9.74 -1.82 -6.57
N TYR A 300 9.25 -3.02 -6.27
CA TYR A 300 7.85 -3.20 -5.88
C TYR A 300 7.61 -2.69 -4.46
N TYR A 301 6.39 -2.24 -4.20
CA TYR A 301 5.96 -1.85 -2.85
C TYR A 301 4.55 -2.32 -2.60
N SER A 302 4.21 -2.47 -1.32
CA SER A 302 2.86 -2.78 -0.85
C SER A 302 2.44 -1.82 0.25
N MET A 303 1.19 -1.40 0.24
CA MET A 303 0.58 -0.53 1.25
C MET A 303 -0.74 -1.14 1.75
N ASN A 304 -0.92 -1.17 3.06
CA ASN A 304 -2.21 -1.47 3.68
C ASN A 304 -3.03 -0.17 3.75
N MET A 305 -4.14 -0.15 3.02
CA MET A 305 -5.03 1.01 2.93
C MET A 305 -6.26 0.91 3.85
N SER A 306 -6.51 -0.26 4.48
CA SER A 306 -7.69 -0.50 5.34
C SER A 306 -7.81 0.44 6.54
N GLN A 307 -6.71 1.10 6.93
CA GLN A 307 -6.68 2.06 8.04
C GLN A 307 -7.02 3.50 7.63
N TYR A 308 -7.19 3.76 6.34
CA TYR A 308 -7.53 5.07 5.81
C TYR A 308 -8.93 5.05 5.23
N GLU A 309 -9.75 6.02 5.62
CA GLU A 309 -11.07 6.23 5.03
C GLU A 309 -10.96 7.35 4.00
N PHE A 310 -11.26 7.03 2.74
CA PHE A 310 -11.30 8.00 1.65
C PHE A 310 -12.52 7.75 0.76
N SER A 311 -13.05 8.82 0.17
CA SER A 311 -14.26 8.82 -0.64
C SER A 311 -13.96 9.14 -2.10
N LYS A 312 -14.87 8.77 -2.99
CA LYS A 312 -14.80 9.04 -4.42
C LYS A 312 -14.61 10.52 -4.69
N GLY A 313 -13.64 10.83 -5.55
CA GLY A 313 -13.29 12.19 -5.93
C GLY A 313 -12.35 12.88 -4.95
N GLU A 314 -11.94 12.21 -3.88
CA GLU A 314 -10.77 12.65 -3.12
C GLU A 314 -9.47 12.29 -3.84
N GLU A 315 -8.39 12.91 -3.41
CA GLU A 315 -7.07 12.82 -4.05
C GLU A 315 -6.01 12.43 -3.01
N ILE A 316 -5.36 11.30 -3.27
CA ILE A 316 -4.20 10.84 -2.49
C ILE A 316 -2.95 11.44 -3.15
N ILE A 317 -2.15 12.18 -2.40
CA ILE A 317 -0.89 12.72 -2.95
C ILE A 317 0.19 11.65 -2.79
N VAL A 318 0.88 11.33 -3.88
CA VAL A 318 2.00 10.40 -3.91
C VAL A 318 3.28 11.16 -4.22
N ARG A 319 4.28 11.00 -3.35
CA ARG A 319 5.59 11.64 -3.48
C ARG A 319 6.67 10.58 -3.66
N ILE A 320 7.51 10.76 -4.67
CA ILE A 320 8.62 9.85 -4.98
C ILE A 320 9.93 10.61 -4.91
N SER A 321 10.90 10.06 -4.17
CA SER A 321 12.22 10.67 -3.96
C SER A 321 13.35 9.64 -4.08
N GLY A 322 14.62 10.08 -4.02
CA GLY A 322 15.81 9.20 -4.06
C GLY A 322 16.42 8.99 -5.45
N GLY A 323 15.58 8.87 -6.49
CA GLY A 323 16.04 8.63 -7.88
C GLY A 323 16.18 9.88 -8.76
N TYR A 324 15.75 11.05 -8.27
CA TYR A 324 15.57 12.26 -9.08
C TYR A 324 16.19 13.50 -8.42
N PRO A 325 16.62 14.52 -9.21
CA PRO A 325 17.09 15.79 -8.67
C PRO A 325 16.06 16.54 -7.83
N GLN A 326 14.77 16.31 -8.10
CA GLN A 326 13.63 16.91 -7.42
C GLN A 326 12.56 15.85 -7.17
N GLU A 327 11.83 15.99 -6.07
CA GLU A 327 10.71 15.12 -5.72
C GLU A 327 9.66 15.13 -6.84
N GLN A 328 9.17 13.95 -7.21
CA GLN A 328 8.09 13.79 -8.18
C GLN A 328 6.77 13.67 -7.40
N VAL A 329 5.76 14.44 -7.79
CA VAL A 329 4.49 14.53 -7.05
C VAL A 329 3.33 14.20 -7.99
N PHE A 330 2.49 13.26 -7.55
CA PHE A 330 1.31 12.79 -8.28
C PHE A 330 0.06 12.95 -7.42
N GLU A 331 -1.05 13.31 -8.04
CA GLU A 331 -2.39 13.35 -7.45
C GLU A 331 -3.17 12.14 -7.96
N LEU A 332 -3.38 11.17 -7.07
CA LEU A 332 -4.03 9.92 -7.40
C LEU A 332 -5.53 10.02 -7.08
N PRO A 333 -6.42 10.02 -8.08
CA PRO A 333 -7.84 10.15 -7.84
C PRO A 333 -8.41 8.85 -7.24
N VAL A 334 -9.33 9.01 -6.28
CA VAL A 334 -10.11 7.91 -5.73
C VAL A 334 -11.38 7.71 -6.58
N TYR A 335 -11.48 6.55 -7.21
CA TYR A 335 -12.67 6.11 -7.93
C TYR A 335 -13.71 5.53 -6.97
N GLY A 336 -14.97 5.44 -7.42
CA GLY A 336 -16.02 4.84 -6.60
C GLY A 336 -15.80 3.35 -6.40
N GLU A 337 -16.49 2.76 -5.43
CA GLU A 337 -16.46 1.30 -5.21
C GLU A 337 -16.73 0.52 -6.50
N GLU A 338 -15.88 -0.48 -6.76
CA GLU A 338 -16.01 -1.43 -7.88
C GLU A 338 -15.73 -2.85 -7.37
N GLU A 339 -16.47 -3.83 -7.88
CA GLU A 339 -16.25 -5.25 -7.55
C GLU A 339 -14.80 -5.63 -7.89
N GLU A 340 -14.19 -6.49 -7.06
CA GLU A 340 -12.81 -6.99 -7.26
C GLU A 340 -11.68 -5.94 -7.11
N LYS A 341 -11.99 -4.68 -6.74
CA LYS A 341 -10.98 -3.62 -6.51
C LYS A 341 -10.54 -3.45 -5.05
N GLU A 342 -10.83 -4.44 -4.20
CA GLU A 342 -10.34 -4.47 -2.82
C GLU A 342 -8.84 -4.71 -2.74
N ILE A 343 -8.27 -5.42 -3.72
CA ILE A 343 -6.85 -5.75 -3.79
C ILE A 343 -6.33 -5.30 -5.16
N ILE A 344 -5.40 -4.36 -5.16
CA ILE A 344 -4.77 -3.85 -6.37
C ILE A 344 -3.35 -4.38 -6.45
N ARG A 345 -3.04 -5.15 -7.50
CA ARG A 345 -1.70 -5.70 -7.74
C ARG A 345 -1.14 -5.30 -9.09
N VAL A 346 0.17 -5.25 -9.20
CA VAL A 346 0.88 -5.00 -10.46
C VAL A 346 1.80 -6.17 -10.86
N ARG A 347 1.75 -7.27 -10.10
CA ARG A 347 2.53 -8.50 -10.29
C ARG A 347 1.66 -9.71 -10.50
#